data_AF-A0A2V6XRL9-F1
#
_entry.id   AF-A0A2V6XRL9-F1
#
_cell.length_a   1.000
_cell.length_b   1.000
_cell.length_c   1.000
_cell.angle_alpha   90.00
_cell.angle_beta   90.00
_cell.angle_gamma   90.00
#
_symmetry.space_group_name_H-M   'P 1'
#
loop_
_entity.id
_entity.type
_entity.pdbx_description
1 polymer ?
#
loop_
_entity_poly.entity_id
_entity_poly.type
_entity_poly.pdbx_seq_one_letter_code
_entity_poly.pdbx_strand_id
1 'polypeptide(L)' 'MAAGHLALPNGLGIDHLEGEQRIRTGVGPNEFTASEDRDPWVGTPWPKSVPARLEAIPTAP' A
#
# COMPACT_ATOMS: atom_id res chain seq x y z
N MET A 1 16.74 8.13 2.22
CA MET A 1 16.20 6.75 2.24
C MET A 1 17.38 5.80 2.22
N ALA A 2 17.34 4.72 3.02
CA ALA A 2 18.40 3.71 3.03
C ALA A 2 18.12 2.62 1.98
N ALA A 3 19.17 1.91 1.54
CA ALA A 3 18.99 0.74 0.70
C ALA A 3 18.04 -0.28 1.35
N GLY A 4 17.22 -0.95 0.54
CA GLY A 4 16.19 -1.88 1.03
C GLY A 4 14.90 -1.23 1.54
N HIS A 5 14.77 0.10 1.51
CA HIS A 5 13.55 0.79 1.88
C HIS A 5 12.83 1.36 0.65
N LEU A 6 11.51 1.25 0.65
CA LEU A 6 10.60 1.79 -0.37
C LEU A 6 9.65 2.76 0.33
N ALA A 7 9.22 3.81 -0.36
CA ALA A 7 8.20 4.72 0.16
C ALA A 7 7.11 4.90 -0.91
N LEU A 8 5.86 4.67 -0.51
CA LEU A 8 4.68 5.00 -1.30
C LEU A 8 3.88 6.09 -0.57
N PRO A 9 3.35 7.09 -1.27
CA PRO A 9 2.49 8.08 -0.65
C PRO A 9 1.18 7.44 -0.21
N ASN A 10 0.74 7.77 1.01
CA ASN A 10 -0.62 7.46 1.46
C ASN A 10 -1.65 8.28 0.67
N GLY A 11 -2.87 7.74 0.55
CA GLY A 11 -3.98 8.39 -0.15
C GLY A 11 -4.22 7.89 -1.59
N LEU A 12 -3.37 7.00 -2.10
CA LEU A 12 -3.64 6.23 -3.32
C LEU A 12 -4.64 5.10 -3.05
N GLY A 13 -5.21 4.51 -4.10
CA GLY A 13 -6.18 3.41 -4.02
C GLY A 13 -7.57 3.81 -3.54
N ILE A 14 -7.80 5.11 -3.33
CA ILE A 14 -9.13 5.65 -3.02
C ILE A 14 -9.92 5.77 -4.31
N ASP A 15 -11.20 5.36 -4.24
CA ASP A 15 -12.13 5.57 -5.34
C ASP A 15 -12.76 6.96 -5.22
N HIS A 16 -12.81 7.70 -6.33
CA HIS A 16 -13.59 8.93 -6.46
C HIS A 16 -14.49 8.85 -7.68
N LEU A 17 -15.50 9.71 -7.73
CA LEU A 17 -16.42 9.80 -8.86
C LEU A 17 -16.02 10.96 -9.78
N GLU A 18 -16.01 10.69 -11.08
CA GLU A 18 -15.98 11.68 -12.14
C GLU A 18 -17.24 11.49 -12.99
N GLY A 19 -18.30 12.25 -12.67
CA GLY A 19 -19.64 12.00 -13.20
C GLY A 19 -20.23 10.68 -12.67
N GLU A 20 -20.68 9.81 -13.57
CA GLU A 20 -21.14 8.45 -13.22
C GLU A 20 -19.99 7.43 -13.13
N GLN A 21 -18.77 7.83 -13.50
CA GLN A 21 -17.63 6.91 -13.55
C GLN A 21 -16.87 6.88 -12.22
N ARG A 22 -16.60 5.67 -11.74
CA ARG A 22 -15.73 5.42 -10.59
C ARG A 22 -14.28 5.31 -11.05
N ILE A 23 -13.43 6.19 -10.54
CA ILE A 23 -12.01 6.26 -10.87
C ILE A 23 -11.20 5.87 -9.64
N ARG A 24 -10.18 5.03 -9.84
CA ARG A 24 -9.19 4.67 -8.82
C ARG A 24 -7.81 5.09 -9.29
N THR A 25 -7.10 5.83 -8.46
CA THR A 25 -5.73 6.28 -8.75
C THR A 25 -4.72 5.50 -7.94
N GLY A 26 -3.82 4.78 -8.62
CA GLY A 26 -2.77 3.98 -7.99
C GLY A 26 -3.30 2.81 -7.16
N VAL A 27 -2.47 2.33 -6.25
CA VAL A 27 -2.76 1.24 -5.30
C VAL A 27 -2.70 1.75 -3.87
N GLY A 28 -3.59 1.25 -3.01
CA GLY A 28 -3.65 1.67 -1.62
C GLY A 28 -2.49 1.05 -0.84
N PRO A 29 -1.60 1.83 -0.18
CA PRO A 29 -0.51 1.26 0.61
C PRO A 29 -0.99 0.31 1.72
N ASN A 30 -2.23 0.50 2.19
CA ASN A 30 -2.85 -0.39 3.17
C ASN A 30 -3.11 -1.81 2.65
N GLU A 31 -3.13 -2.04 1.33
CA GLU A 31 -3.27 -3.39 0.75
C GLU A 31 -2.09 -4.30 1.07
N PHE A 32 -0.94 -3.72 1.46
CA PHE A 32 0.24 -4.47 1.89
C PHE A 32 0.21 -4.81 3.39
N THR A 33 -0.67 -4.20 4.18
CA THR A 33 -0.72 -4.43 5.64
C THR A 33 -1.45 -5.73 5.97
N ALA A 34 -0.91 -6.50 6.92
CA ALA A 34 -1.58 -7.66 7.48
C ALA A 34 -2.20 -7.29 8.84
N SER A 35 -3.37 -7.85 9.12
CA SER A 35 -4.02 -7.64 10.42
C SER A 35 -3.17 -8.20 11.54
N GLU A 36 -2.47 -9.29 11.30
CA GLU A 36 -1.65 -10.03 12.26
C GLU A 36 -0.40 -9.26 12.70
N ASP A 37 0.03 -8.26 11.90
CA ASP A 37 1.16 -7.38 12.20
C ASP A 37 0.76 -6.31 13.23
N ARG A 38 0.70 -6.75 14.49
CA ARG A 38 0.29 -5.93 15.63
C ARG A 38 1.08 -6.29 16.88
N ASP A 39 1.07 -5.37 17.83
CA ASP A 39 1.55 -5.66 19.18
C ASP A 39 0.77 -6.85 19.79
N PRO A 40 1.45 -7.88 20.33
CA PRO A 40 0.79 -9.10 20.78
C PRO A 40 0.06 -8.96 22.12
N TRP A 41 0.26 -7.88 22.87
CA TRP A 41 -0.38 -7.66 24.18
C TRP A 41 -1.55 -6.68 24.08
N VAL A 42 -1.40 -5.58 23.33
CA VAL A 42 -2.41 -4.51 23.24
C VAL A 42 -3.05 -4.39 21.86
N GLY A 43 -2.60 -5.19 20.88
CA GLY A 43 -3.24 -5.28 19.57
C GLY A 43 -3.08 -4.05 18.67
N THR A 44 -2.19 -3.12 19.03
CA THR A 44 -1.94 -1.91 18.22
C THR A 44 -1.23 -2.31 16.91
N PRO A 45 -1.75 -1.96 15.72
CA PRO A 45 -1.16 -2.37 14.45
C PRO A 45 0.17 -1.68 14.18
N TRP A 46 1.01 -2.28 13.32
CA TRP A 46 2.28 -1.72 12.84
C TRP A 46 2.22 -1.24 11.37
N PRO A 47 1.35 -0.25 11.01
CA PRO A 47 1.02 0.04 9.61
C PRO A 47 2.13 0.79 8.83
N LYS A 48 3.25 1.15 9.49
CA LYS A 48 4.29 1.99 8.88
C LYS A 48 5.56 1.24 8.46
N SER A 49 5.67 -0.04 8.78
CA SER A 49 6.81 -0.87 8.42
C SER A 49 6.31 -2.22 7.94
N VAL A 50 6.08 -2.33 6.65
CA VAL A 50 5.51 -3.51 6.01
C VAL A 50 6.57 -4.18 5.15
N PRO A 51 6.88 -5.48 5.38
CA PRO A 51 7.74 -6.23 4.47
C PRO A 51 7.12 -6.31 3.08
N ALA A 52 7.89 -5.99 2.05
CA ALA A 52 7.44 -6.03 0.67
C ALA A 52 8.53 -6.55 -0.27
N ARG A 53 8.11 -7.16 -1.38
CA ARG A 53 8.98 -7.56 -2.49
C ARG A 53 8.74 -6.60 -3.65
N LEU A 54 9.82 -6.08 -4.22
CA LEU A 54 9.76 -5.28 -5.46
C LEU A 54 10.11 -6.18 -6.65
N GLU A 55 9.27 -6.14 -7.67
CA GLU A 55 9.47 -6.88 -8.93
C GLU A 55 9.24 -5.94 -10.10
N ALA A 56 10.03 -6.10 -11.16
CA ALA A 56 9.78 -5.40 -12.41
C ALA A 56 8.55 -6.00 -13.09
N ILE A 57 7.65 -5.12 -13.57
CA ILE A 57 6.52 -5.53 -14.38
C ILE A 57 7.02 -5.69 -15.83
N PRO A 58 6.64 -6.75 -16.56
CA PRO A 58 6.97 -6.87 -17.97
C PRO A 58 6.52 -5.64 -18.74
N THR A 59 7.37 -5.12 -19.61
CA THR A 59 6.96 -4.06 -20.54
C THR A 59 5.99 -4.68 -21.54
N ALA A 60 4.81 -4.06 -21.71
CA ALA A 60 3.90 -4.44 -22.80
C ALA A 60 4.61 -4.20 -24.15
N PRO A 61 4.35 -5.02 -25.18
CA PRO A 61 4.91 -4.79 -26.52
C PRO A 61 4.41 -3.48 -27.15
#